data_AF-A0A2K3DGP1-F1
#
_entry.id   AF-A0A2K3DGP1-F1
#
_cell.length_a   1.000
_cell.length_b   1.000
_cell.length_c   1.000
_cell.angle_alpha   90.00
_cell.angle_beta   90.00
_cell.angle_gamma   90.00
#
_symmetry.space_group_name_H-M   'P 1'
#
loop_
_entity.id
_entity.type
_entity.pdbx_description
1 polymer ?
#
loop_
_entity_poly.entity_id
_entity_poly.type
_entity_poly.pdbx_seq_one_letter_code
_entity_poly.pdbx_strand_id
1 'polypeptide(L)'
;MKPSTAYLALYNAAQACGWAAILVVLVIGVTQRETPEQLYDRAAPLTKLVQGAAILDTLHAAVGLVPSSPAMTLMFWVGRGNALFAITEPIAALHASWWAVLMLGAWAAAEVIRYPWYAAITLGACPGWLTWLRYTMFIPLFPLGTLAEMALMWTALPELQSRRLYSLGLPNPYNWAFDYHRFIQIVLLLYPLLWWQLYSSLLRARAKKLGGSKGGSSKGGSGEGSRPPAADILRQETRSKLLKTQ
;
A
#
# COMPACT_ATOMS: atom_id res chain seq x y z
N MET A 1 -19.20 14.19 -15.57
CA MET A 1 -18.18 13.68 -14.61
C MET A 1 -17.41 14.88 -14.04
N LYS A 2 -17.15 14.94 -12.73
CA LYS A 2 -16.36 16.04 -12.15
C LYS A 2 -14.91 15.97 -12.67
N PRO A 3 -14.22 17.11 -12.88
CA PRO A 3 -12.84 17.11 -13.40
C PRO A 3 -11.87 16.34 -12.48
N SER A 4 -12.06 16.44 -11.16
CA SER A 4 -11.28 15.68 -10.18
C SER A 4 -11.45 14.17 -10.31
N THR A 5 -12.67 13.70 -10.58
CA THR A 5 -12.98 12.28 -10.82
C THR A 5 -12.30 11.77 -12.09
N ALA A 6 -12.35 12.55 -13.18
CA ALA A 6 -11.71 12.20 -14.44
C ALA A 6 -10.19 12.11 -14.29
N TYR A 7 -9.59 13.09 -13.63
CA TYR A 7 -8.16 13.11 -13.31
C TYR A 7 -7.73 11.90 -12.47
N LEU A 8 -8.44 11.61 -11.37
CA LEU A 8 -8.12 10.47 -10.52
C LEU A 8 -8.28 9.14 -11.25
N ALA A 9 -9.32 8.98 -12.09
CA ALA A 9 -9.48 7.79 -12.92
C ALA A 9 -8.31 7.61 -13.89
N LEU A 10 -7.88 8.68 -14.58
CA LEU A 10 -6.76 8.64 -15.51
C LEU A 10 -5.44 8.35 -14.79
N TYR A 11 -5.19 9.00 -13.65
CA TYR A 11 -4.01 8.75 -12.83
C TYR A 11 -3.93 7.29 -12.36
N ASN A 12 -5.02 6.76 -11.82
CA ASN A 12 -5.07 5.36 -11.37
C ASN A 12 -4.92 4.39 -12.56
N ALA A 13 -5.49 4.70 -13.73
CA ALA A 13 -5.29 3.89 -14.93
C ALA A 13 -3.83 3.90 -15.40
N ALA A 14 -3.18 5.07 -15.43
CA ALA A 14 -1.77 5.20 -15.80
C ALA A 14 -0.85 4.42 -14.85
N GLN A 15 -1.09 4.54 -13.54
CA GLN A 15 -0.37 3.74 -12.53
C GLN A 15 -0.61 2.24 -12.74
N ALA A 16 -1.86 1.82 -12.97
CA ALA A 16 -2.18 0.42 -13.23
C ALA A 16 -1.43 -0.12 -14.46
N CYS A 17 -1.37 0.63 -15.56
CA CYS A 17 -0.63 0.28 -16.76
C CYS A 17 0.87 0.13 -16.48
N GLY A 18 1.46 1.06 -15.72
CA GLY A 18 2.88 1.00 -15.35
C GLY A 18 3.22 -0.24 -14.53
N TRP A 19 2.44 -0.54 -13.49
CA TRP A 19 2.63 -1.74 -12.67
C TRP A 19 2.35 -3.04 -13.43
N ALA A 20 1.35 -3.05 -14.32
CA ALA A 20 1.09 -4.20 -15.20
C ALA A 20 2.26 -4.47 -16.15
N ALA A 21 2.84 -3.42 -16.75
CA ALA A 21 4.00 -3.55 -17.63
C ALA A 21 5.21 -4.12 -16.89
N ILE A 22 5.48 -3.65 -15.66
CA ILE A 22 6.54 -4.22 -14.80
C ILE A 22 6.30 -5.71 -14.55
N LEU A 23 5.07 -6.09 -14.19
CA LEU A 23 4.74 -7.49 -13.92
C LEU A 23 4.93 -8.36 -15.18
N VAL A 24 4.50 -7.89 -16.35
CA VAL A 24 4.68 -8.58 -17.63
C VAL A 24 6.16 -8.76 -17.96
N VAL A 25 6.98 -7.72 -17.81
CA VAL A 25 8.43 -7.78 -18.03
C VAL A 25 9.07 -8.85 -17.14
N LEU A 26 8.74 -8.87 -15.85
CA LEU A 26 9.28 -9.84 -14.90
C LEU A 26 8.84 -11.28 -15.23
N VAL A 27 7.55 -11.49 -15.56
CA VAL A 27 7.04 -12.82 -15.92
C VAL A 27 7.70 -13.33 -17.19
N ILE A 28 7.79 -12.49 -18.24
CA ILE A 28 8.43 -12.87 -19.50
C ILE A 28 9.91 -13.20 -19.27
N GLY A 29 10.66 -12.34 -18.58
CA GLY A 29 12.09 -12.58 -18.34
C GLY A 29 12.33 -13.85 -17.53
N VAL A 30 11.49 -14.18 -16.54
CA VAL A 30 11.56 -15.44 -15.80
C VAL A 30 11.32 -16.64 -16.72
N THR A 31 10.33 -16.57 -17.61
CA THR A 31 10.09 -17.65 -18.60
C THR A 31 11.24 -17.80 -19.60
N GLN A 32 11.94 -16.72 -19.89
CA GLN A 32 13.14 -16.68 -20.73
C GLN A 32 14.43 -17.07 -19.97
N ARG A 33 14.32 -17.37 -18.67
CA ARG A 33 15.44 -17.73 -17.78
C ARG A 33 16.52 -16.64 -17.68
N GLU A 34 16.10 -15.38 -17.72
CA GLU A 34 16.98 -14.24 -17.45
C GLU A 34 17.53 -14.28 -16.02
N THR A 35 18.71 -13.72 -15.83
CA THR A 35 19.31 -13.59 -14.50
C THR A 35 18.55 -12.56 -13.66
N PRO A 36 18.65 -12.61 -12.31
CA PRO A 36 18.00 -11.63 -11.45
C PRO A 36 18.43 -10.19 -11.75
N GLU A 37 19.70 -9.99 -12.11
CA GLU A 37 20.26 -8.70 -12.50
C GLU A 37 19.59 -8.17 -13.77
N GLN A 38 19.48 -8.99 -14.81
CA GLN A 38 18.77 -8.63 -16.05
C GLN A 38 17.30 -8.29 -15.78
N LEU A 39 16.62 -9.07 -14.95
CA LEU A 39 15.24 -8.82 -14.56
C LEU A 39 15.08 -7.50 -13.81
N TYR A 40 15.96 -7.25 -12.85
CA TYR A 40 15.98 -6.00 -12.09
C TYR A 40 16.24 -4.82 -13.01
N ASP A 41 17.27 -4.86 -13.86
CA ASP A 41 17.64 -3.76 -14.76
C ASP A 41 16.52 -3.40 -15.74
N ARG A 42 15.76 -4.39 -16.21
CA ARG A 42 14.61 -4.15 -17.09
C ARG A 42 13.40 -3.56 -16.35
N ALA A 43 13.14 -4.01 -15.12
CA ALA A 43 11.94 -3.63 -14.36
C ALA A 43 12.12 -2.37 -13.50
N ALA A 44 13.33 -2.14 -12.97
CA ALA A 44 13.63 -1.08 -12.02
C ALA A 44 13.41 0.34 -12.56
N PRO A 45 13.77 0.70 -13.82
CA PRO A 45 13.55 2.05 -14.32
C PRO A 45 12.08 2.46 -14.28
N LEU A 46 11.19 1.60 -14.77
CA LEU A 46 9.75 1.87 -14.72
C LEU A 46 9.23 1.82 -13.28
N THR A 47 9.70 0.87 -12.46
CA THR A 47 9.33 0.78 -11.03
C THR A 47 9.66 2.08 -10.29
N LYS A 48 10.87 2.63 -10.49
CA LYS A 48 11.30 3.90 -9.91
C LYS A 48 10.38 5.05 -10.33
N LEU A 49 9.97 5.09 -11.61
CA LEU A 49 9.05 6.11 -12.10
C LEU A 49 7.68 6.01 -11.44
N VAL A 50 7.05 4.84 -11.44
CA VAL A 50 5.68 4.65 -10.90
C VAL A 50 5.64 4.75 -9.37
N GLN A 51 6.67 4.25 -8.69
CA GLN A 51 6.84 4.40 -7.24
C GLN A 51 7.11 5.85 -6.86
N GLY A 52 7.93 6.57 -7.63
CA GLY A 52 8.16 8.00 -7.44
C GLY A 52 6.86 8.80 -7.62
N ALA A 53 6.13 8.54 -8.70
CA ALA A 53 4.84 9.16 -8.97
C ALA A 53 3.78 8.86 -7.89
N ALA A 54 3.89 7.75 -7.15
CA ALA A 54 2.96 7.40 -6.07
C ALA A 54 2.99 8.38 -4.88
N ILE A 55 3.96 9.32 -4.81
CA ILE A 55 3.88 10.44 -3.85
C ILE A 55 2.61 11.27 -4.07
N LEU A 56 2.08 11.28 -5.30
CA LEU A 56 0.82 11.95 -5.63
C LEU A 56 -0.36 11.37 -4.85
N ASP A 57 -0.36 10.08 -4.48
CA ASP A 57 -1.39 9.49 -3.62
C ASP A 57 -1.46 10.23 -2.27
N THR A 58 -0.30 10.59 -1.73
CA THR A 58 -0.19 11.37 -0.48
C THR A 58 -0.67 12.78 -0.68
N LEU A 59 -0.31 13.42 -1.80
CA LEU A 59 -0.77 14.77 -2.11
C LEU A 59 -2.28 14.80 -2.30
N HIS A 60 -2.87 13.82 -2.99
CA HIS A 60 -4.32 13.69 -3.16
C HIS A 60 -5.03 13.53 -1.82
N ALA A 61 -4.47 12.73 -0.90
CA ALA A 61 -4.98 12.64 0.46
C ALA A 61 -4.88 13.98 1.20
N ALA A 62 -3.73 14.68 1.09
CA ALA A 62 -3.47 15.94 1.79
C ALA A 62 -4.41 17.07 1.37
N VAL A 63 -4.74 17.16 0.08
CA VAL A 63 -5.70 18.14 -0.44
C VAL A 63 -7.16 17.71 -0.29
N GLY A 64 -7.42 16.52 0.26
CA GLY A 64 -8.77 15.99 0.47
C GLY A 64 -9.46 15.47 -0.79
N LEU A 65 -8.71 15.18 -1.87
CA LEU A 65 -9.26 14.54 -3.08
C LEU A 65 -9.68 13.09 -2.83
N VAL A 66 -9.01 12.41 -1.89
CA VAL A 66 -9.28 11.01 -1.52
C VAL A 66 -9.43 10.93 0.01
N PRO A 67 -10.42 10.17 0.54
CA PRO A 67 -10.64 10.03 1.97
C PRO A 67 -9.61 9.07 2.60
N SER A 68 -8.34 9.48 2.65
CA SER A 68 -7.21 8.73 3.22
C SER A 68 -6.38 9.63 4.14
N SER A 69 -5.67 9.03 5.09
CA SER A 69 -4.75 9.78 5.96
C SER A 69 -3.45 10.11 5.21
N PRO A 70 -3.09 11.40 5.03
CA PRO A 70 -1.88 11.79 4.31
C PRO A 70 -0.60 11.30 5.00
N ALA A 71 -0.58 11.33 6.34
CA ALA A 71 0.56 10.84 7.12
C ALA A 71 0.78 9.33 6.91
N MET A 72 -0.30 8.57 6.86
CA MET A 72 -0.24 7.12 6.64
C MET A 72 0.22 6.79 5.22
N THR A 73 -0.32 7.46 4.19
CA THR A 73 0.10 7.25 2.79
C THR A 73 1.56 7.64 2.59
N LEU A 74 2.01 8.72 3.24
CA LEU A 74 3.41 9.13 3.20
C LEU A 74 4.32 8.08 3.83
N MET A 75 3.97 7.57 5.01
CA MET A 75 4.76 6.54 5.69
C MET A 75 4.93 5.28 4.83
N PHE A 76 3.87 4.82 4.15
CA PHE A 76 3.96 3.70 3.21
C PHE A 76 4.87 4.02 2.01
N TRP A 77 4.76 5.23 1.47
CA TRP A 77 5.60 5.66 0.36
C TRP A 77 7.08 5.74 0.77
N VAL A 78 7.38 6.29 1.94
CA VAL A 78 8.74 6.37 2.50
C VAL A 78 9.31 4.98 2.77
N GLY A 79 8.53 4.06 3.33
CA GLY A 79 8.99 2.69 3.59
C GLY A 79 9.46 1.97 2.31
N ARG A 80 8.64 2.01 1.26
CA ARG A 80 9.01 1.44 -0.06
C ARG A 80 10.11 2.26 -0.73
N GLY A 81 10.09 3.57 -0.58
CA GLY A 81 11.13 4.45 -1.09
C GLY A 81 12.50 4.14 -0.48
N ASN A 82 12.55 3.82 0.81
CA ASN A 82 13.75 3.38 1.51
C ASN A 82 14.29 2.07 0.91
N ALA A 83 13.44 1.05 0.77
CA ALA A 83 13.84 -0.23 0.20
C ALA A 83 14.36 -0.11 -1.25
N LEU A 84 13.65 0.63 -2.11
CA LEU A 84 14.03 0.77 -3.51
C LEU A 84 15.16 1.80 -3.72
N PHE A 85 14.93 3.07 -3.39
CA PHE A 85 15.82 4.17 -3.76
C PHE A 85 17.04 4.31 -2.85
N ALA A 86 16.89 4.02 -1.55
CA ALA A 86 17.97 4.24 -0.58
C ALA A 86 18.82 2.98 -0.33
N ILE A 87 18.34 1.80 -0.73
CA ILE A 87 19.03 0.52 -0.48
C ILE A 87 19.31 -0.20 -1.79
N THR A 88 18.27 -0.64 -2.50
CA THR A 88 18.44 -1.54 -3.64
C THR A 88 19.15 -0.86 -4.80
N GLU A 89 18.70 0.33 -5.20
CA GLU A 89 19.27 1.09 -6.30
C GLU A 89 20.78 1.43 -6.14
N PRO A 90 21.26 2.03 -5.02
CA PRO A 90 22.66 2.45 -4.89
C PRO A 90 23.66 1.29 -4.64
N ILE A 91 23.18 0.06 -4.44
CA ILE A 91 24.01 -1.11 -4.14
C ILE A 91 23.81 -2.14 -5.25
N ALA A 92 24.66 -2.08 -6.29
CA ALA A 92 24.55 -2.93 -7.47
C ALA A 92 24.57 -4.44 -7.14
N ALA A 93 25.28 -4.83 -6.08
CA ALA A 93 25.31 -6.22 -5.61
C ALA A 93 23.91 -6.78 -5.26
N LEU A 94 22.95 -5.92 -4.92
CA LEU A 94 21.57 -6.33 -4.62
C LEU A 94 20.74 -6.61 -5.88
N HIS A 95 21.13 -6.06 -7.03
CA HIS A 95 20.40 -6.23 -8.30
C HIS A 95 20.46 -7.68 -8.77
N ALA A 96 21.58 -8.36 -8.51
CA ALA A 96 21.76 -9.78 -8.79
C ALA A 96 21.03 -10.73 -7.81
N SER A 97 20.25 -10.19 -6.87
CA SER A 97 19.51 -10.99 -5.89
C SER A 97 18.08 -11.30 -6.34
N TRP A 98 17.64 -12.55 -6.17
CA TRP A 98 16.23 -12.92 -6.33
C TRP A 98 15.31 -12.17 -5.35
N TRP A 99 15.84 -11.67 -4.22
CA TRP A 99 15.06 -10.82 -3.32
C TRP A 99 14.65 -9.50 -3.97
N ALA A 100 15.49 -8.90 -4.81
CA ALA A 100 15.16 -7.69 -5.56
C ALA A 100 14.02 -7.96 -6.56
N VAL A 101 14.12 -9.04 -7.31
CA VAL A 101 13.08 -9.48 -8.25
C VAL A 101 11.76 -9.79 -7.54
N LEU A 102 11.82 -10.50 -6.40
CA LEU A 102 10.64 -10.82 -5.59
C LEU A 102 9.96 -9.57 -5.01
N MET A 103 10.75 -8.59 -4.55
CA MET A 103 10.23 -7.30 -4.08
C MET A 103 9.47 -6.59 -5.21
N LEU A 104 10.10 -6.41 -6.37
CA LEU A 104 9.49 -5.76 -7.54
C LEU A 104 8.23 -6.49 -8.01
N GLY A 105 8.29 -7.83 -8.08
CA GLY A 105 7.17 -8.67 -8.50
C GLY A 105 5.99 -8.65 -7.52
N ALA A 106 6.24 -8.76 -6.22
CA ALA A 106 5.21 -8.70 -5.19
C ALA A 106 4.53 -7.32 -5.16
N TRP A 107 5.33 -6.26 -5.30
CA TRP A 107 4.85 -4.89 -5.45
C TRP A 107 3.96 -4.75 -6.69
N ALA A 108 4.46 -5.12 -7.87
CA ALA A 108 3.70 -5.02 -9.11
C ALA A 108 2.38 -5.82 -9.06
N ALA A 109 2.40 -7.03 -8.49
CA ALA A 109 1.21 -7.86 -8.31
C ALA A 109 0.19 -7.23 -7.33
N ALA A 110 0.64 -6.55 -6.27
CA ALA A 110 -0.27 -5.84 -5.37
C ALA A 110 -0.88 -4.60 -6.04
N GLU A 111 -0.07 -3.87 -6.80
CA GLU A 111 -0.43 -2.59 -7.40
C GLU A 111 -1.33 -2.74 -8.63
N VAL A 112 -1.14 -3.80 -9.44
CA VAL A 112 -2.03 -4.13 -10.56
C VAL A 112 -3.45 -4.47 -10.11
N ILE A 113 -3.66 -4.74 -8.82
CA ILE A 113 -4.99 -4.93 -8.22
C ILE A 113 -5.46 -3.61 -7.58
N ARG A 114 -4.58 -2.90 -6.86
CA ARG A 114 -4.94 -1.69 -6.10
C ARG A 114 -5.39 -0.55 -7.01
N TYR A 115 -4.63 -0.24 -8.05
CA TYR A 115 -4.92 0.92 -8.90
C TYR A 115 -6.19 0.75 -9.73
N PRO A 116 -6.47 -0.41 -10.35
CA PRO A 116 -7.77 -0.64 -10.98
C PRO A 116 -8.94 -0.57 -9.99
N TRP A 117 -8.76 -1.05 -8.76
CA TRP A 117 -9.79 -0.91 -7.73
C TRP A 117 -10.06 0.56 -7.36
N TYR A 118 -9.02 1.39 -7.22
CA TYR A 118 -9.20 2.83 -7.01
C TYR A 118 -9.87 3.53 -8.18
N ALA A 119 -9.48 3.21 -9.42
CA ALA A 119 -10.12 3.75 -10.62
C ALA A 119 -11.62 3.38 -10.65
N ALA A 120 -11.94 2.10 -10.40
CA ALA A 120 -13.31 1.62 -10.47
C ALA A 120 -14.20 2.20 -9.36
N ILE A 121 -13.69 2.40 -8.14
CA ILE A 121 -14.41 3.10 -7.07
C ILE A 121 -14.60 4.58 -7.39
N THR A 122 -13.58 5.23 -7.94
CA THR A 122 -13.66 6.65 -8.34
C THR A 122 -14.76 6.86 -9.39
N LEU A 123 -14.92 5.91 -10.31
CA LEU A 123 -15.97 5.92 -11.33
C LEU A 123 -17.35 5.43 -10.83
N GLY A 124 -17.45 4.98 -9.57
CA GLY A 124 -18.69 4.44 -9.00
C GLY A 124 -19.11 3.08 -9.59
N ALA A 125 -18.23 2.40 -10.32
CA ALA A 125 -18.51 1.18 -11.06
C ALA A 125 -17.55 0.04 -10.68
N CYS A 126 -17.30 -0.15 -9.38
CA CYS A 126 -16.39 -1.19 -8.91
C CYS A 126 -17.08 -2.56 -8.86
N PRO A 127 -16.62 -3.56 -9.65
CA PRO A 127 -17.18 -4.89 -9.56
C PRO A 127 -16.80 -5.58 -8.24
N GLY A 128 -17.69 -6.45 -7.75
CA GLY A 128 -17.53 -7.15 -6.48
C GLY A 128 -16.29 -8.05 -6.42
N TRP A 129 -15.97 -8.74 -7.52
CA TRP A 129 -14.80 -9.62 -7.61
C TRP A 129 -13.48 -8.85 -7.45
N LEU A 130 -13.40 -7.62 -7.99
CA LEU A 130 -12.19 -6.79 -7.88
C LEU A 130 -12.01 -6.29 -6.44
N THR A 131 -13.12 -5.98 -5.76
CA THR A 131 -13.09 -5.70 -4.32
C THR A 131 -12.64 -6.93 -3.55
N TRP A 132 -13.20 -8.11 -3.82
CA TRP A 132 -12.76 -9.34 -3.16
C TRP A 132 -11.25 -9.59 -3.34
N LEU A 133 -10.74 -9.40 -4.56
CA LEU A 133 -9.33 -9.57 -4.90
C LEU A 133 -8.46 -8.60 -4.09
N ARG A 134 -8.82 -7.31 -4.06
CA ARG A 134 -8.12 -6.26 -3.30
C ARG A 134 -8.00 -6.59 -1.81
N TYR A 135 -9.06 -7.16 -1.22
CA TYR A 135 -9.12 -7.51 0.20
C TYR A 135 -8.70 -8.96 0.50
N THR A 136 -8.18 -9.71 -0.48
CA THR A 136 -7.73 -11.10 -0.27
C THR A 136 -6.28 -11.32 -0.69
N MET A 137 -5.84 -10.74 -1.82
CA MET A 137 -4.49 -10.97 -2.35
C MET A 137 -3.37 -10.38 -1.50
N PHE A 138 -3.68 -9.46 -0.57
CA PHE A 138 -2.68 -9.00 0.38
C PHE A 138 -2.21 -10.12 1.32
N ILE A 139 -3.00 -11.18 1.53
CA ILE A 139 -2.66 -12.28 2.44
C ILE A 139 -1.33 -12.94 2.05
N PRO A 140 -1.11 -13.37 0.79
CA PRO A 140 0.19 -13.87 0.34
C PRO A 140 1.17 -12.77 -0.09
N LEU A 141 0.69 -11.70 -0.75
CA LEU A 141 1.59 -10.71 -1.35
C LEU A 141 2.28 -9.81 -0.31
N PHE A 142 1.58 -9.47 0.77
CA PHE A 142 2.12 -8.55 1.77
C PHE A 142 3.28 -9.17 2.57
N PRO A 143 3.18 -10.41 3.10
CA PRO A 143 4.33 -11.08 3.71
C PRO A 143 5.47 -11.30 2.71
N LEU A 144 5.18 -11.68 1.46
CA LEU A 144 6.20 -11.91 0.44
C LEU A 144 7.02 -10.65 0.15
N GLY A 145 6.34 -9.51 -0.08
CA GLY A 145 7.02 -8.23 -0.32
C GLY A 145 7.81 -7.77 0.91
N THR A 146 7.24 -7.91 2.10
CA THR A 146 7.92 -7.55 3.37
C THR A 146 9.20 -8.37 3.58
N LEU A 147 9.13 -9.69 3.39
CA LEU A 147 10.27 -10.58 3.54
C LEU A 147 11.38 -10.24 2.54
N ALA A 148 11.02 -9.92 1.29
CA ALA A 148 11.97 -9.51 0.27
C ALA A 148 12.66 -8.18 0.64
N GLU A 149 11.90 -7.18 1.12
CA GLU A 149 12.46 -5.91 1.60
C GLU A 149 13.42 -6.10 2.77
N MET A 150 13.03 -6.90 3.78
CA MET A 150 13.87 -7.20 4.93
C MET A 150 15.14 -7.96 4.55
N ALA A 151 15.04 -8.92 3.61
CA ALA A 151 16.20 -9.65 3.11
C ALA A 151 17.19 -8.71 2.42
N LEU A 152 16.71 -7.79 1.57
CA LEU A 152 17.54 -6.79 0.90
C LEU A 152 18.21 -5.85 1.90
N MET A 153 17.46 -5.36 2.89
CA MET A 153 17.99 -4.53 3.98
C MET A 153 19.10 -5.25 4.75
N TRP A 154 18.91 -6.53 5.08
CA TRP A 154 19.90 -7.34 5.77
C TRP A 154 21.16 -7.53 4.94
N THR A 155 21.01 -7.90 3.65
CA THR A 155 22.14 -8.09 2.73
C THR A 155 22.90 -6.79 2.44
N ALA A 156 22.23 -5.64 2.56
CA ALA A 156 22.85 -4.33 2.38
C ALA A 156 23.76 -3.91 3.55
N LEU A 157 23.57 -4.45 4.76
CA LEU A 157 24.26 -3.98 5.97
C LEU A 157 25.79 -3.84 5.84
N PRO A 158 26.53 -4.82 5.27
CA PRO A 158 27.99 -4.71 5.12
C PRO A 158 28.40 -3.55 4.21
N GLU A 159 27.69 -3.37 3.08
CA GLU A 159 27.94 -2.29 2.13
C GLU A 159 27.58 -0.92 2.72
N LEU A 160 26.50 -0.83 3.50
CA LEU A 160 26.12 0.40 4.22
C LEU A 160 27.20 0.81 5.23
N GLN A 161 27.81 -0.17 5.90
CA GLN A 161 28.89 0.07 6.87
C GLN A 161 30.20 0.49 6.19
N SER A 162 30.61 -0.23 5.14
CA SER A 162 31.89 -0.01 4.46
C SER A 162 31.92 1.33 3.74
N ARG A 163 30.85 1.68 3.03
CA ARG A 163 30.73 2.91 2.23
C ARG A 163 30.20 4.11 3.02
N ARG A 164 29.73 3.89 4.27
CA ARG A 164 29.07 4.88 5.13
C ARG A 164 28.00 5.70 4.40
N LEU A 165 27.20 5.02 3.56
CA LEU A 165 26.17 5.66 2.77
C LEU A 165 25.19 6.42 3.68
N TYR A 166 24.84 7.64 3.29
CA TYR A 166 23.90 8.52 3.99
C TYR A 166 24.21 8.76 5.48
N SER A 167 25.46 8.56 5.91
CA SER A 167 25.87 8.77 7.29
C SER A 167 26.56 10.12 7.45
N LEU A 168 26.07 10.95 8.37
CA LEU A 168 26.61 12.28 8.67
C LEU A 168 27.45 12.22 9.94
N GLY A 169 28.75 12.51 9.79
CA GLY A 169 29.70 12.61 10.90
C GLY A 169 29.82 14.03 11.47
N LEU A 170 30.51 14.15 12.60
CA LEU A 170 30.89 15.43 13.20
C LEU A 170 32.26 15.91 12.70
N PRO A 171 32.51 17.24 12.71
CA PRO A 171 31.62 18.31 13.15
C PRO A 171 30.77 18.88 11.99
N ASN A 172 29.44 18.82 12.11
CA ASN A 172 28.51 19.55 11.24
C ASN A 172 27.84 20.71 12.02
N PRO A 173 27.27 21.72 11.36
CA PRO A 173 26.72 22.93 12.03
C PRO A 173 25.62 22.65 13.08
N TYR A 174 24.94 21.51 12.97
CA TYR A 174 23.86 21.11 13.88
C TYR A 174 24.33 20.13 14.97
N ASN A 175 25.63 19.77 14.98
CA ASN A 175 26.25 18.78 15.87
C ASN A 175 25.49 17.45 15.97
N TRP A 176 24.83 17.01 14.88
CA TRP A 176 24.04 15.79 14.86
C TRP A 176 24.73 14.68 14.06
N ALA A 177 25.08 13.57 14.71
CA ALA A 177 25.52 12.37 14.00
C ALA A 177 24.31 11.49 13.60
N PHE A 178 24.16 11.22 12.30
CA PHE A 178 23.20 10.24 11.79
C PHE A 178 23.96 9.10 11.12
N ASP A 179 23.67 7.86 11.52
CA ASP A 179 24.29 6.66 10.97
C ASP A 179 23.20 5.80 10.35
N TYR A 180 23.22 5.72 9.02
CA TYR A 180 22.19 5.03 8.26
C TYR A 180 22.26 3.51 8.46
N HIS A 181 23.46 2.94 8.65
CA HIS A 181 23.62 1.52 8.96
C HIS A 181 22.91 1.17 10.27
N ARG A 182 23.10 1.97 11.32
CA ARG A 182 22.38 1.80 12.60
C ARG A 182 20.88 2.00 12.46
N PHE A 183 20.46 2.98 11.66
CA PHE A 183 19.04 3.18 11.36
C PHE A 183 18.41 1.93 10.75
N ILE A 184 19.05 1.30 9.75
CA ILE A 184 18.55 0.08 9.11
C ILE A 184 18.52 -1.11 10.10
N GLN A 185 19.48 -1.23 11.01
CA GLN A 185 19.43 -2.25 12.07
C GLN A 185 18.19 -2.09 12.97
N ILE A 186 17.89 -0.85 13.39
CA ILE A 186 16.70 -0.55 14.18
C ILE A 186 15.43 -0.84 13.38
N VAL A 187 15.38 -0.42 12.12
CA VAL A 187 14.26 -0.70 11.22
C VAL A 187 14.03 -2.20 11.11
N LEU A 188 15.07 -3.01 10.88
CA LEU A 188 14.98 -4.47 10.81
C LEU A 188 14.44 -5.10 12.10
N LEU A 189 14.82 -4.58 13.25
CA LEU A 189 14.31 -5.04 14.55
C LEU A 189 12.82 -4.69 14.74
N LEU A 190 12.41 -3.50 14.32
CA LEU A 190 11.03 -3.03 14.45
C LEU A 190 10.11 -3.53 13.34
N TYR A 191 10.66 -3.94 12.20
CA TYR A 191 9.90 -4.31 11.00
C TYR A 191 8.85 -5.40 11.29
N PRO A 192 9.16 -6.51 11.99
CA PRO A 192 8.16 -7.54 12.31
C PRO A 192 6.97 -7.01 13.14
N LEU A 193 7.23 -6.08 14.06
CA LEU A 193 6.19 -5.46 14.89
C LEU A 193 5.30 -4.54 14.05
N LEU A 194 5.91 -3.66 13.26
CA LEU A 194 5.21 -2.75 12.35
C LEU A 194 4.38 -3.53 11.31
N TRP A 195 4.98 -4.60 10.75
CA TRP A 195 4.33 -5.51 9.84
C TRP A 195 3.08 -6.15 10.46
N TRP A 196 3.18 -6.70 11.68
CA TRP A 196 2.05 -7.34 12.34
C TRP A 196 0.90 -6.35 12.60
N GLN A 197 1.23 -5.14 13.04
CA GLN A 197 0.23 -4.09 13.26
C GLN A 197 -0.52 -3.74 11.95
N LEU A 198 0.21 -3.60 10.85
CA LEU A 198 -0.37 -3.33 9.53
C LEU A 198 -1.18 -4.52 9.01
N TYR A 199 -0.64 -5.74 9.09
CA TYR A 199 -1.27 -6.95 8.61
C TYR A 199 -2.59 -7.25 9.35
N SER A 200 -2.59 -7.14 10.67
CA SER A 200 -3.81 -7.31 11.48
C SER A 200 -4.87 -6.24 11.18
N SER A 201 -4.45 -5.01 10.84
CA SER A 201 -5.38 -3.96 10.39
C SER A 201 -6.03 -4.31 9.04
N LEU A 202 -5.28 -4.90 8.11
CA LEU A 202 -5.79 -5.35 6.80
C LEU A 202 -6.76 -6.52 6.96
N LEU A 203 -6.49 -7.47 7.86
CA LEU A 203 -7.41 -8.55 8.20
C LEU A 203 -8.73 -8.02 8.78
N ARG A 204 -8.67 -7.02 9.67
CA ARG A 204 -9.85 -6.33 10.19
C ARG A 204 -10.62 -5.59 9.10
N ALA A 205 -9.92 -4.89 8.21
CA ALA A 205 -10.53 -4.20 7.07
C ALA A 205 -11.25 -5.18 6.13
N ARG A 206 -10.63 -6.34 5.86
CA ARG A 206 -11.24 -7.45 5.11
C ARG A 206 -12.50 -7.97 5.80
N ALA A 207 -12.43 -8.28 7.09
CA ALA A 207 -13.58 -8.77 7.84
C ALA A 207 -14.75 -7.77 7.80
N LYS A 208 -14.46 -6.47 7.93
CA LYS A 208 -15.49 -5.40 7.83
C LYS A 208 -16.10 -5.29 6.43
N LYS A 209 -15.31 -5.43 5.37
CA LYS A 209 -15.78 -5.24 3.98
C LYS A 209 -16.43 -6.47 3.38
N LEU A 210 -15.94 -7.68 3.70
CA LEU A 210 -16.42 -8.94 3.12
C LEU A 210 -17.32 -9.74 4.08
N GLY A 211 -17.29 -9.47 5.39
CA GLY A 211 -18.06 -10.20 6.39
C GLY A 211 -19.55 -9.83 6.47
N GLY A 212 -19.99 -8.80 5.73
CA GLY A 212 -21.36 -8.26 5.79
C GLY A 212 -22.45 -9.05 5.04
N SER A 213 -22.17 -10.24 4.50
CA SER A 213 -23.15 -11.04 3.72
C SER A 213 -23.57 -12.33 4.44
N LYS A 214 -23.84 -12.26 5.74
CA LYS A 214 -24.55 -13.32 6.48
C LYS A 214 -25.54 -12.69 7.47
N GLY A 215 -26.69 -12.27 6.96
CA GLY A 215 -27.75 -11.69 7.78
C GLY A 215 -28.91 -11.16 6.96
N GLY A 216 -29.52 -12.01 6.12
CA GLY A 216 -30.65 -11.59 5.29
C GLY A 216 -31.17 -12.70 4.38
N SER A 217 -31.40 -13.89 4.93
CA SER A 217 -32.25 -14.89 4.26
C SER A 217 -33.38 -15.27 5.22
N SER A 218 -34.54 -14.68 4.93
CA SER A 218 -35.89 -15.21 5.12
C SER A 218 -36.04 -16.37 6.12
N LYS A 219 -36.56 -16.05 7.32
CA LYS A 219 -37.47 -16.96 8.02
C LYS A 219 -38.87 -16.36 7.95
N GLY A 220 -39.75 -17.05 7.22
CA GLY A 220 -41.18 -16.83 7.32
C GLY A 220 -41.72 -17.32 8.67
N GLY A 221 -42.79 -16.69 9.14
CA GLY A 221 -43.54 -17.11 10.32
C GLY A 221 -44.33 -15.97 10.97
N SER A 222 -45.57 -15.79 10.48
CA SER A 222 -46.79 -15.48 11.23
C SER A 222 -46.82 -14.39 12.33
N GLY A 223 -47.72 -13.43 12.14
CA GLY A 223 -48.64 -13.00 13.21
C GLY A 223 -48.38 -11.64 13.87
N GLU A 224 -49.46 -10.86 13.92
CA GLU A 224 -49.74 -9.73 14.82
C GLU A 224 -49.18 -8.33 14.51
N GLY A 225 -50.13 -7.42 14.26
CA GLY A 225 -49.89 -6.02 13.96
C GLY A 225 -49.36 -5.25 15.16
N SER A 226 -48.41 -4.35 14.89
CA SER A 226 -47.94 -3.31 15.81
C SER A 226 -47.31 -2.19 14.99
N ARG A 227 -47.69 -0.95 15.34
CA ARG A 227 -47.49 0.35 14.67
C ARG A 227 -46.12 0.58 13.98
N PRO A 228 -46.08 1.44 12.93
CA PRO A 228 -44.84 1.70 12.19
C PRO A 228 -43.78 2.45 13.05
N PRO A 229 -42.50 2.06 12.95
CA PRO A 229 -41.37 2.56 13.75
C PRO A 229 -40.94 4.01 13.45
N ALA A 230 -41.64 4.70 12.55
CA ALA A 230 -41.30 6.07 12.15
C ALA A 230 -41.62 7.12 13.23
N ALA A 231 -42.56 6.84 14.14
CA ALA A 231 -42.98 7.80 15.16
C ALA A 231 -41.99 7.92 16.34
N ASP A 232 -41.18 6.89 16.60
CA ASP A 232 -40.19 6.90 17.69
C ASP A 232 -38.85 7.50 17.26
N ILE A 233 -38.49 7.39 15.97
CA ILE A 233 -37.25 7.97 15.43
C ILE A 233 -37.30 9.50 15.44
N LEU A 234 -38.44 10.09 15.05
CA LEU A 234 -38.64 11.54 15.07
C LEU A 234 -38.61 12.13 16.49
N ARG A 235 -39.04 11.35 17.50
CA ARG A 235 -39.06 11.79 18.89
C ARG A 235 -37.66 11.77 19.53
N GLN A 236 -36.77 10.86 19.11
CA GLN A 236 -35.38 10.83 19.56
C GLN A 236 -34.51 11.91 18.89
N GLU A 237 -34.71 12.21 17.61
CA GLU A 237 -33.97 13.31 16.95
C GLU A 237 -34.33 14.69 17.52
N THR A 238 -35.60 14.92 17.86
CA THR A 238 -36.04 16.19 18.44
C THR A 238 -35.46 16.41 19.85
N ARG A 239 -35.32 15.34 20.65
CA ARG A 239 -34.78 15.42 22.02
C ARG A 239 -33.25 15.60 22.05
N SER A 240 -32.54 15.06 21.06
CA SER A 240 -31.08 15.22 20.91
C SER A 240 -30.67 16.65 20.51
N LYS A 241 -31.50 17.35 19.73
CA LYS A 241 -31.24 18.74 19.32
C LYS A 241 -31.49 19.77 20.42
N LEU A 242 -32.41 19.50 21.35
CA LEU A 242 -32.71 20.41 22.48
C LEU A 242 -31.65 20.37 23.59
N LEU A 243 -30.91 19.26 23.72
CA LEU A 243 -29.87 19.09 24.76
C LEU A 243 -28.47 19.59 24.35
N LYS A 244 -28.31 20.08 23.11
CA LYS A 244 -27.03 20.61 22.60
C LYS A 244 -27.01 22.14 22.47
N THR A 245 -28.03 22.82 22.99
CA THR A 245 -28.19 24.28 22.91
C THR A 245 -28.42 24.93 24.29
N GLN A 246 -27.89 24.29 25.34
CA GLN A 246 -27.58 24.90 26.63
C GLN A 246 -26.13 24.57 26.98
#